data_AF-A0A925VAJ0-F1
#
_entry.id   AF-A0A925VAJ0-F1
#
_cell.length_a   1.000
_cell.length_b   1.000
_cell.length_c   1.000
_cell.angle_alpha   90.00
_cell.angle_beta   90.00
_cell.angle_gamma   90.00
#
_symmetry.space_group_name_H-M   'P 1'
#
loop_
_entity.id
_entity.type
_entity.pdbx_description
1 polymer ?
#
loop_
_entity_poly.entity_id
_entity_poly.type
_entity_poly.pdbx_seq_one_letter_code
_entity_poly.pdbx_strand_id
1 'polypeptide(L)' 'LVRLRLARGQRDSARDAAVVELEPPGLVCGRCGAHAPRFRFRCDHCGAWDSLAAQGTTHAGWTTPALTRAQQP' A
#
# COMPACT_ATOMS: atom_id res chain seq x y z
N LEU A 1 -12.70 -12.99 -13.16
CA LEU A 1 -13.13 -14.41 -13.17
C LEU A 1 -14.24 -14.73 -12.14
N VAL A 2 -14.17 -14.25 -10.89
CA VAL A 2 -15.19 -14.52 -9.85
C VAL A 2 -16.62 -14.14 -10.27
N ARG A 3 -16.83 -12.92 -10.80
CA ARG A 3 -18.17 -12.44 -11.25
C ARG A 3 -18.81 -13.33 -12.32
N LEU A 4 -18.00 -13.87 -13.25
CA LEU A 4 -18.47 -14.78 -14.29
C LEU A 4 -18.88 -16.15 -13.73
N ARG A 5 -18.17 -16.66 -12.72
CA ARG A 5 -18.49 -17.93 -12.05
C ARG A 5 -19.77 -17.82 -11.23
N LEU A 6 -19.95 -16.69 -10.53
CA LEU A 6 -21.20 -16.38 -9.82
C LEU A 6 -22.40 -16.32 -10.77
N ALA A 7 -22.26 -15.67 -11.93
CA ALA A 7 -23.31 -15.59 -12.96
C ALA A 7 -23.71 -16.97 -13.53
N ARG A 8 -22.83 -17.97 -13.41
CA ARG A 8 -23.05 -19.35 -13.87
C ARG A 8 -23.50 -20.30 -12.74
N GLY A 9 -23.82 -19.77 -11.56
CA GLY A 9 -24.21 -20.58 -10.39
C GLY A 9 -23.07 -21.38 -9.75
N GLN A 10 -21.82 -21.18 -10.20
CA GLN A 10 -20.64 -21.90 -9.71
C GLN A 10 -20.11 -21.25 -8.43
N ARG A 11 -20.90 -21.31 -7.35
CA ARG A 11 -20.61 -20.62 -6.09
C ARG A 11 -19.31 -21.08 -5.44
N ASP A 12 -19.07 -22.40 -5.39
CA ASP A 12 -17.87 -22.95 -4.75
C ASP A 12 -16.61 -22.58 -5.54
N SER A 13 -16.63 -22.75 -6.87
CA SER A 13 -15.51 -22.31 -7.72
C SER A 13 -15.29 -20.80 -7.75
N ALA A 14 -16.32 -20.00 -7.46
CA ALA A 14 -16.19 -18.56 -7.28
C ALA A 14 -15.55 -18.22 -5.94
N ARG A 15 -15.90 -18.96 -4.86
CA ARG A 15 -15.32 -18.82 -3.53
C ARG A 15 -13.83 -19.17 -3.55
N ASP A 16 -13.46 -20.31 -4.12
CA ASP A 16 -12.06 -20.74 -4.20
C ASP A 16 -11.21 -19.76 -5.00
N ALA A 17 -11.81 -19.15 -6.03
CA ALA A 17 -11.15 -18.13 -6.83
C ALA A 17 -11.07 -16.74 -6.17
N ALA A 18 -11.85 -16.51 -5.11
CA ALA A 18 -11.79 -15.28 -4.34
C ALA A 18 -10.75 -15.38 -3.22
N VAL A 19 -10.41 -16.61 -2.78
CA VAL A 19 -9.32 -16.84 -1.84
C VAL A 19 -8.00 -16.73 -2.60
N VAL A 20 -7.37 -15.56 -2.47
CA VAL A 20 -6.02 -15.31 -2.97
C VAL A 20 -5.16 -15.00 -1.77
N GLU A 21 -4.01 -15.66 -1.68
CA GLU A 21 -2.98 -15.33 -0.71
C GLU A 21 -2.41 -13.95 -1.10
N LEU A 22 -2.78 -12.94 -0.33
CA LEU A 22 -2.32 -11.58 -0.55
C LEU A 22 -0.98 -11.45 0.17
N GLU A 23 0.09 -11.23 -0.59
CA GLU A 23 1.35 -10.78 -0.02
C GLU A 23 1.07 -9.52 0.83
N PRO A 24 1.51 -9.48 2.09
CA PRO A 24 1.30 -8.32 2.93
C PRO A 24 1.91 -7.09 2.24
N PRO A 25 1.19 -5.95 2.20
CA PRO A 25 1.70 -4.77 1.53
C PRO A 25 3.04 -4.37 2.16
N GLY A 26 4.06 -4.20 1.33
CA GLY A 26 5.37 -3.73 1.80
C GLY A 26 5.22 -2.42 2.55
N LEU A 27 5.90 -2.23 3.67
CA LEU A 27 5.86 -0.96 4.40
C LEU A 27 7.06 -0.11 4.03
N VAL A 28 6.85 1.19 3.87
CA VAL A 28 7.89 2.16 3.49
C VAL A 28 7.80 3.40 4.38
N CYS A 29 8.96 3.95 4.75
CA CYS A 29 9.03 5.19 5.50
C CYS A 29 8.78 6.38 4.57
N GLY A 30 7.72 7.15 4.81
CA GLY A 30 7.41 8.37 4.05
C GLY A 30 8.46 9.48 4.17
N ARG A 31 9.39 9.39 5.14
CA ARG A 31 10.49 10.37 5.27
C ARG A 31 11.74 9.98 4.49
N CYS A 32 12.22 8.75 4.60
CA CYS A 32 13.50 8.32 4.02
C CYS A 32 13.39 7.23 2.94
N GLY A 33 12.18 6.72 2.68
CA GLY A 33 11.93 5.66 1.71
C GLY A 33 12.35 4.25 2.13
N ALA A 34 12.93 4.07 3.32
CA ALA A 34 13.37 2.76 3.79
C ALA A 34 12.19 1.77 3.90
N HIS A 35 12.39 0.56 3.38
CA HIS A 35 11.45 -0.55 3.53
C HIS A 35 11.50 -1.11 4.96
N ALA A 36 10.35 -1.53 5.48
CA ALA A 36 10.24 -2.21 6.76
C ALA A 36 9.43 -3.51 6.62
N PRO A 37 9.84 -4.60 7.28
CA PRO A 37 9.12 -5.87 7.24
C PRO A 37 7.83 -5.86 8.07
N ARG A 38 7.68 -4.92 9.01
CA ARG A 38 6.52 -4.77 9.90
C ARG A 38 6.38 -3.33 10.38
N PHE A 39 5.16 -2.96 10.77
CA PHE A 39 4.89 -1.63 11.27
C PHE A 39 5.68 -1.40 12.57
N ARG A 40 6.27 -0.21 12.66
CA ARG A 40 6.88 0.33 13.87
C ARG A 40 6.54 1.79 13.99
N PHE A 41 6.37 2.26 15.22
CA PHE A 41 6.08 3.67 15.46
C PHE A 41 7.31 4.56 15.18
N ARG A 42 8.53 4.00 15.19
CA ARG A 42 9.77 4.68 14.83
C ARG A 42 10.47 3.95 13.69
N CYS A 43 10.91 4.68 12.67
CA CYS A 43 11.73 4.14 11.59
C CYS A 43 13.11 3.75 12.11
N ASP A 44 13.53 2.50 11.87
CA ASP A 44 14.84 2.00 12.31
C ASP A 44 16.01 2.63 11.52
N HIS A 45 15.75 3.12 10.30
CA HIS A 45 16.77 3.72 9.44
C HIS A 45 17.03 5.20 9.78
N CYS A 46 15.99 6.05 9.78
CA CYS A 46 16.16 7.51 9.97
C CYS A 46 15.66 8.01 11.33
N GLY A 47 15.07 7.15 12.16
CA GLY A 47 14.55 7.53 13.48
C GLY A 47 13.25 8.35 13.46
N ALA A 48 12.64 8.57 12.30
CA ALA A 48 11.39 9.32 12.18
C ALA A 48 10.23 8.57 12.84
N TRP A 49 9.44 9.30 13.63
CA TRP A 49 8.23 8.80 14.26
C TRP A 49 7.05 8.86 13.30
N ASP A 50 6.12 7.90 13.45
CA ASP A 50 4.84 7.82 12.75
C ASP A 50 4.93 8.04 11.23
N SER A 51 5.94 7.43 10.61
CA SER A 51 6.29 7.68 9.21
C SER A 51 6.17 6.45 8.31
N LEU A 52 5.91 5.27 8.87
CA LEU A 52 5.78 4.03 8.10
C LEU A 52 4.36 3.87 7.56
N ALA A 53 4.25 3.63 6.26
CA ALA A 53 3.00 3.51 5.51
C ALA A 53 3.03 2.28 4.61
N ALA A 54 1.87 1.72 4.27
CA ALA A 54 1.81 0.69 3.23
C ALA A 54 2.23 1.29 1.89
N GLN A 55 3.09 0.58 1.16
CA GLN A 55 3.61 0.98 -0.14
C GLN A 55 2.45 1.16 -1.11
N GLY A 56 2.41 2.32 -1.79
CA GLY A 56 1.32 2.67 -2.69
C GLY A 56 0.05 3.18 -1.99
N THR A 57 0.00 3.18 -0.65
CA THR A 57 -0.99 3.95 0.08
C THR A 57 -0.40 5.32 0.42
N THR A 58 -1.03 6.37 -0.09
CA THR A 58 -0.70 7.73 0.34
C THR A 58 -1.15 7.85 1.79
N HIS A 59 -0.22 8.02 2.74
CA HIS A 59 -0.60 8.42 4.10
C HIS A 59 -1.26 9.80 4.00
N ALA A 60 -2.59 9.83 4.09
CA ALA A 60 -3.36 11.05 4.19
C ALA A 60 -3.04 11.71 5.54
N GLY A 61 -2.06 12.61 5.57
CA GLY A 61 -1.70 13.29 6.82
C GLY A 61 -0.58 14.31 6.69
N TRP A 62 0.24 14.24 5.65
CA TRP A 62 1.23 15.27 5.37
C TRP A 62 1.21 15.51 3.86
N THR A 63 0.41 16.48 3.43
CA THR A 63 0.61 17.13 2.14
C THR A 63 2.00 17.75 2.17
N THR A 64 3.01 17.00 1.73
CA THR A 64 4.20 17.62 1.16
C THR A 64 3.66 18.30 -0.10
N PRO A 65 3.70 19.64 -0.23
CA PRO A 65 3.41 20.22 -1.53
C PRO A 65 4.40 19.57 -2.48
N ALA A 66 3.87 18.86 -3.47
CA ALA A 66 4.63 18.50 -4.64
C ALA A 66 5.20 19.84 -5.14
N LEU A 67 6.47 20.08 -4.84
CA LEU A 67 7.24 21.12 -5.48
C LEU A 67 7.50 20.59 -6.88
N THR A 68 6.43 20.57 -7.68
CA THR A 68 6.48 20.38 -9.11
C THR A 68 7.13 21.64 -9.63
N ARG A 69 8.45 21.57 -9.69
CA ARG A 69 9.27 22.39 -10.56
C ARG A 69 8.83 22.10 -12.00
N ALA A 70 7.87 22.86 -12.48
CA ALA A 70 7.60 23.12 -13.89
C ALA A 70 7.55 24.66 -13.99
N GLN A 71 8.69 25.33 -14.07
CA GLN A 71 9.33 25.71 -15.33
C GLN A 71 8.35 26.51 -16.22
N GLN A 72 8.38 27.84 -16.01
CA GLN A 72 8.29 28.98 -16.94
C GLN A 72 7.81 28.75 -18.39
N PRO A 73 7.15 29.73 -19.04
CA PRO A 73 7.58 31.14 -19.12
C PRO A 73 6.86 32.15 -18.23
#